data_AF-A0A8J4LXN8-F1
#
_entry.id   AF-A0A8J4LXN8-F1
#
_cell.length_a   1.000
_cell.length_b   1.000
_cell.length_c   1.000
_cell.angle_alpha   90.00
_cell.angle_beta   90.00
_cell.angle_gamma   90.00
#
_symmetry.space_group_name_H-M   'P 1'
#
loop_
_entity.id
_entity.type
_entity.pdbx_description
1 polymer ?
#
loop_
_entity_poly.entity_id
_entity_poly.type
_entity_poly.pdbx_seq_one_letter_code
_entity_poly.pdbx_strand_id
1 'polypeptide(L)'
;MSRGIKERFGEDILLRLDQEGAVAQEVRASGGRRIKYLLTKESVDERMKLDMLAEATKIQAHVLTLHGSSDSVIPVEDAHELAARIPHHTLCVVEGADHNFRQPAVAEQLIQRVVEHLTSVSGL
;
A
#
# COMPACT_ATOMS: atom_id res chain seq x y z
N MET A 1 8.63 2.90 -6.25
CA MET A 1 8.13 3.28 -4.91
C MET A 1 8.85 2.45 -3.86
N SER A 2 9.70 3.07 -3.04
CA SER A 2 10.63 2.39 -2.10
C SER A 2 10.31 2.63 -0.61
N ARG A 3 9.32 3.49 -0.33
CA ARG A 3 8.88 3.88 1.01
C ARG A 3 8.02 2.77 1.65
N GLY A 4 7.93 2.72 2.98
CA GLY A 4 7.09 1.74 3.71
C GLY A 4 7.80 0.46 4.17
N ILE A 5 9.01 0.17 3.69
CA ILE A 5 9.76 -1.03 4.08
C ILE A 5 10.26 -0.93 5.52
N LYS A 6 10.82 0.23 5.88
CA LYS A 6 11.28 0.52 7.25
C LYS A 6 10.12 0.53 8.24
N GLU A 7 8.99 1.12 7.86
CA GLU A 7 7.78 1.16 8.67
C GLU A 7 7.17 -0.23 8.88
N ARG A 8 7.30 -1.11 7.87
CA ARG A 8 6.79 -2.49 7.94
C ARG A 8 7.64 -3.42 8.79
N PHE A 9 8.97 -3.35 8.67
CA PHE A 9 9.87 -4.33 9.28
C PHE A 9 10.67 -3.79 10.47
N GLY A 10 10.88 -2.48 10.58
CA GLY A 10 11.77 -1.89 11.58
C GLY A 10 13.23 -1.84 11.12
N GLU A 11 13.98 -0.85 11.61
CA GLU A 11 15.40 -0.68 11.28
C GLU A 11 16.25 -1.85 11.78
N ASP A 12 15.89 -2.42 12.93
CA ASP A 12 16.59 -3.55 13.55
C ASP A 12 16.52 -4.81 12.68
N ILE A 13 15.34 -5.10 12.11
CA ILE A 13 15.17 -6.25 11.22
C ILE A 13 15.91 -6.03 9.91
N LEU A 14 15.89 -4.81 9.34
CA LEU A 14 16.64 -4.52 8.12
C LEU A 14 18.15 -4.66 8.32
N LEU A 15 18.69 -4.17 9.45
CA LEU A 15 20.10 -4.35 9.79
C LEU A 15 20.46 -5.83 9.92
N ARG A 16 19.61 -6.62 10.57
CA ARG A 16 19.82 -8.06 10.72
C ARG A 16 19.71 -8.80 9.39
N LEU A 17 18.83 -8.39 8.47
CA LEU A 17 18.77 -8.96 7.12
C LEU A 17 20.08 -8.75 6.36
N ASP A 18 20.68 -7.56 6.48
CA ASP A 18 21.96 -7.27 5.82
C ASP A 18 23.13 -8.08 6.42
N GLN A 19 23.06 -8.44 7.71
CA GLN A 19 24.10 -9.21 8.40
C GLN A 19 23.91 -10.74 8.29
N GLU A 20 22.68 -11.21 8.49
CA GLU A 20 22.32 -12.63 8.62
C GLU A 20 21.79 -13.21 7.29
N GLY A 21 21.41 -12.38 6.32
CA GLY A 21 20.81 -12.79 5.04
C GLY A 21 19.35 -13.24 5.15
N ALA A 22 18.90 -13.67 6.33
CA ALA A 22 17.52 -13.99 6.61
C ALA A 22 17.18 -13.82 8.10
N VAL A 23 15.94 -13.41 8.41
CA VAL A 23 15.47 -13.21 9.78
C VAL A 23 14.12 -13.90 9.96
N ALA A 24 14.02 -14.76 10.97
CA ALA A 24 12.74 -15.37 11.35
C ALA A 24 11.80 -14.31 11.95
N GLN A 25 10.58 -14.24 11.42
CA GLN A 25 9.54 -13.30 11.81
C GLN A 25 8.36 -14.03 12.43
N GLU A 26 7.72 -13.38 13.39
CA GLU A 26 6.47 -13.87 13.96
C GLU A 26 5.48 -12.72 14.09
N VAL A 27 4.36 -12.84 13.39
CA VAL A 27 3.32 -11.80 13.36
C VAL A 27 1.98 -12.36 13.84
N ARG A 28 1.18 -11.50 14.45
CA ARG A 28 -0.18 -11.83 14.86
C ARG A 28 -1.14 -11.45 13.75
N ALA A 29 -1.78 -12.45 13.14
CA ALA A 29 -2.83 -12.23 12.17
C ALA A 29 -4.15 -11.84 12.86
N SER A 30 -5.08 -11.32 12.06
CA SER A 30 -6.47 -11.11 12.47
C SER A 30 -7.05 -12.39 13.08
N GLY A 31 -7.76 -12.25 14.22
CA GLY A 31 -8.25 -13.40 14.99
C GLY A 31 -7.24 -14.04 15.94
N GLY A 32 -6.02 -13.48 16.06
CA GLY A 32 -5.04 -13.86 17.08
C GLY A 32 -4.13 -15.02 16.72
N ARG A 33 -4.26 -15.59 15.52
CA ARG A 33 -3.35 -16.61 14.99
C ARG A 33 -1.93 -16.06 14.86
N ARG A 34 -0.93 -16.80 15.35
CA ARG A 34 0.50 -16.49 15.14
C ARG A 34 0.96 -17.10 13.81
N ILE A 35 1.52 -16.27 12.94
CA ILE A 35 2.13 -16.68 11.67
C ILE A 35 3.63 -16.53 11.81
N LYS A 36 4.36 -17.61 11.51
CA LYS A 36 5.82 -17.60 11.44
C LYS A 36 6.23 -17.65 9.98
N TYR A 37 7.17 -16.80 9.59
CA TYR A 37 7.75 -16.80 8.25
C TYR A 37 9.23 -16.43 8.31
N LEU A 38 9.99 -16.83 7.30
CA LEU A 38 11.38 -16.44 7.14
C LEU A 38 11.43 -15.27 6.16
N LEU A 39 11.88 -14.11 6.61
CA LEU A 39 12.14 -12.97 5.75
C LEU A 39 13.57 -13.07 5.24
N THR A 40 13.78 -13.12 3.93
CA THR A 40 15.12 -13.19 3.34
C THR A 40 15.51 -11.84 2.74
N LYS A 41 16.81 -11.52 2.77
CA LYS A 41 17.36 -10.34 2.13
C LYS A 41 17.06 -10.35 0.64
N GLU A 42 17.19 -11.53 0.01
CA GLU A 42 16.86 -11.74 -1.40
C GLU A 42 15.43 -11.29 -1.74
N SER A 43 14.41 -11.75 -0.99
CA SER A 43 13.02 -11.35 -1.26
C SER A 43 12.76 -9.86 -1.04
N VAL A 44 13.48 -9.22 -0.10
CA VAL A 44 13.40 -7.76 0.07
C VAL A 44 14.05 -7.05 -1.11
N ASP A 45 15.26 -7.43 -1.49
CA ASP A 45 16.01 -6.81 -2.59
C ASP A 45 15.29 -7.00 -3.94
N GLU A 46 14.70 -8.18 -4.20
CA GLU A 46 13.86 -8.43 -5.37
C GLU A 46 12.67 -7.49 -5.43
N ARG A 47 11.96 -7.32 -4.32
CA ARG A 47 10.86 -6.35 -4.24
C ARG A 47 11.34 -4.93 -4.54
N MET A 48 12.52 -4.55 -4.06
CA MET A 48 13.08 -3.21 -4.26
C MET A 48 13.52 -2.94 -5.71
N LYS A 49 13.81 -3.99 -6.49
CA LYS A 49 14.15 -3.88 -7.91
C LYS A 49 12.92 -3.64 -8.80
N LEU A 50 11.71 -3.90 -8.31
CA LEU A 50 10.49 -3.72 -9.09
C LEU A 50 10.15 -2.23 -9.23
N ASP A 51 10.20 -1.74 -10.47
CA ASP A 51 9.68 -0.41 -10.79
C ASP A 51 8.16 -0.48 -10.95
N MET A 52 7.46 -0.39 -9.81
CA MET A 52 6.00 -0.41 -9.77
C MET A 52 5.35 0.70 -10.62
N LEU A 53 6.02 1.85 -10.79
CA LEU A 53 5.47 2.95 -11.60
C LEU A 53 5.58 2.64 -13.09
N ALA A 54 6.66 2.00 -13.53
CA ALA A 54 6.79 1.51 -14.90
C ALA A 54 5.81 0.36 -15.18
N GLU A 55 5.57 -0.52 -14.22
CA GLU A 55 4.58 -1.60 -14.39
C GLU A 55 3.14 -1.07 -14.40
N ALA A 56 2.85 -0.03 -13.61
CA ALA A 56 1.53 0.59 -13.55
C ALA A 56 1.03 1.12 -14.92
N THR A 57 1.93 1.52 -15.82
CA THR A 57 1.54 1.97 -17.17
C THR A 57 0.92 0.88 -18.02
N LYS A 58 1.10 -0.40 -17.64
CA LYS A 58 0.55 -1.55 -18.36
C LYS A 58 -0.90 -1.84 -17.99
N ILE A 59 -1.43 -1.23 -16.93
CA ILE A 59 -2.80 -1.45 -16.45
C ILE A 59 -3.79 -0.86 -17.47
N GLN A 60 -4.71 -1.71 -17.95
CA GLN A 60 -5.78 -1.32 -18.88
C GLN A 60 -7.16 -1.17 -18.20
N ALA A 61 -7.28 -1.61 -16.95
CA ALA A 61 -8.52 -1.51 -16.18
C ALA A 61 -8.71 -0.11 -15.58
N HIS A 62 -9.95 0.22 -15.22
CA HIS A 62 -10.23 1.36 -14.36
C HIS A 62 -9.74 1.08 -12.94
N VAL A 63 -8.96 2.00 -12.39
CA VAL A 63 -8.36 1.88 -11.05
C VAL A 63 -8.85 3.01 -10.16
N LEU A 64 -9.30 2.66 -8.96
CA LEU A 64 -9.51 3.59 -7.86
C LEU A 64 -8.38 3.44 -6.84
N THR A 65 -7.76 4.56 -6.48
CA THR A 65 -6.89 4.64 -5.32
C THR A 65 -7.53 5.54 -4.27
N LEU A 66 -7.77 4.99 -3.08
CA LEU A 66 -8.15 5.74 -1.88
C LEU A 66 -6.88 5.94 -1.05
N HIS A 67 -6.55 7.18 -0.72
CA HIS A 67 -5.37 7.49 0.10
C HIS A 67 -5.71 8.52 1.16
N GLY A 68 -5.19 8.36 2.39
CA GLY A 68 -5.40 9.33 3.46
C GLY A 68 -4.43 10.51 3.35
N SER A 69 -4.91 11.76 3.48
CA SER A 69 -4.02 12.93 3.43
C SER A 69 -3.06 13.02 4.62
N SER A 70 -3.40 12.38 5.74
CA SER A 70 -2.60 12.32 6.97
C SER A 70 -1.92 10.95 7.15
N ASP A 71 -1.70 10.21 6.06
CA ASP A 71 -0.92 8.99 6.07
C ASP A 71 0.56 9.30 6.38
N SER A 72 1.00 8.88 7.56
CA SER A 72 2.39 9.04 8.04
C SER A 72 3.29 7.84 7.71
N VAL A 73 2.73 6.78 7.12
CA VAL A 73 3.45 5.57 6.72
C VAL A 73 3.84 5.66 5.24
N ILE A 74 2.86 5.99 4.39
CA ILE A 74 3.05 6.17 2.95
C ILE A 74 2.59 7.58 2.56
N PRO A 75 3.50 8.47 2.14
CA PRO A 75 3.16 9.84 1.80
C PRO A 75 2.12 9.92 0.68
N VAL A 76 1.22 10.90 0.72
CA VAL A 76 0.13 11.02 -0.28
C VAL A 76 0.65 11.24 -1.70
N GLU A 77 1.86 11.77 -1.85
CA GLU A 77 2.51 12.00 -3.15
C GLU A 77 2.72 10.69 -3.91
N ASP A 78 2.95 9.57 -3.20
CA ASP A 78 3.05 8.24 -3.82
C ASP A 78 1.75 7.88 -4.57
N ALA A 79 0.59 8.27 -4.05
CA ALA A 79 -0.69 8.03 -4.70
C ALA A 79 -0.86 8.92 -5.94
N HIS A 80 -0.38 10.17 -5.90
CA HIS A 80 -0.37 11.06 -7.07
C HIS A 80 0.56 10.55 -8.17
N GLU A 81 1.75 10.07 -7.81
CA GLU A 81 2.69 9.49 -8.77
C GLU A 81 2.10 8.25 -9.45
N LEU A 82 1.45 7.36 -8.69
CA LEU A 82 0.78 6.18 -9.24
C LEU A 82 -0.38 6.57 -10.17
N ALA A 83 -1.21 7.52 -9.74
CA ALA A 83 -2.35 8.01 -10.52
C ALA A 83 -1.92 8.56 -11.88
N ALA A 84 -0.80 9.29 -11.92
CA ALA A 84 -0.26 9.86 -13.16
C ALA A 84 0.27 8.81 -14.15
N ARG A 85 0.48 7.55 -13.71
CA ARG A 85 1.01 6.47 -14.57
C ARG A 85 -0.07 5.56 -15.16
N ILE A 86 -1.25 5.50 -14.52
CA ILE A 86 -2.32 4.59 -14.93
C ILE A 86 -3.28 5.35 -15.86
N PRO A 87 -3.51 4.89 -17.11
CA PRO A 87 -4.33 5.63 -18.08
C PRO A 87 -5.78 5.90 -17.64
N HIS A 88 -6.42 4.95 -16.96
CA HIS A 88 -7.81 5.04 -16.50
C HIS A 88 -7.85 5.02 -14.97
N HIS A 89 -7.43 6.13 -14.36
CA HIS A 89 -7.28 6.24 -12.90
C HIS A 89 -8.23 7.25 -12.27
N THR A 90 -8.72 6.93 -11.08
CA THR A 90 -9.38 7.85 -10.17
C THR A 90 -8.62 7.86 -8.85
N LEU A 91 -8.04 9.01 -8.51
CA LEU A 91 -7.44 9.23 -7.20
C LEU A 91 -8.44 9.95 -6.30
N CYS A 92 -8.68 9.37 -5.12
CA CYS A 92 -9.49 9.98 -4.08
C CYS A 92 -8.63 10.10 -2.81
N VAL A 93 -8.16 11.32 -2.56
CA VAL A 93 -7.52 11.67 -1.29
C VAL A 93 -8.60 11.97 -0.26
N VAL A 94 -8.54 11.29 0.89
CA VAL A 94 -9.48 11.47 2.00
C VAL A 94 -8.82 12.36 3.05
N GLU A 95 -9.38 13.55 3.21
CA GLU A 95 -8.82 14.57 4.09
C GLU A 95 -8.82 14.11 5.56
N GLY A 96 -7.70 14.33 6.26
CA GLY A 96 -7.49 13.93 7.65
C GLY A 96 -7.35 12.44 7.90
N ALA A 97 -7.55 11.57 6.91
CA ALA A 97 -7.47 10.12 7.09
C ALA A 97 -6.01 9.63 7.20
N ASP A 98 -5.79 8.63 8.04
CA ASP A 98 -4.50 7.97 8.21
C ASP A 98 -4.37 6.70 7.35
N HIS A 99 -3.20 6.06 7.40
CA HIS A 99 -2.89 4.83 6.65
C HIS A 99 -3.93 3.71 6.78
N ASN A 100 -4.60 3.65 7.93
CA ASN A 100 -5.52 2.57 8.29
C ASN A 100 -6.98 3.04 8.26
N PHE A 101 -7.25 4.28 7.84
CA PHE A 101 -8.57 4.90 7.85
C PHE A 101 -9.33 4.74 9.18
N ARG A 102 -8.63 4.86 10.32
CA ARG A 102 -9.17 4.49 11.65
C ARG A 102 -10.34 5.34 12.14
N GLN A 103 -10.57 6.51 11.55
CA GLN A 103 -11.61 7.43 12.00
C GLN A 103 -12.99 6.96 11.53
N PRO A 104 -14.00 6.80 12.42
CA PRO A 104 -15.32 6.29 12.03
C PRO A 104 -15.99 7.09 10.90
N ALA A 105 -15.86 8.42 10.91
CA ALA A 105 -16.43 9.31 9.89
C ALA A 105 -15.82 9.12 8.48
N VAL A 106 -14.67 8.45 8.39
CA VAL A 106 -14.00 8.17 7.12
C VAL A 106 -14.58 6.92 6.45
N ALA A 107 -15.07 5.94 7.21
CA ALA A 107 -15.55 4.68 6.67
C ALA A 107 -16.73 4.85 5.70
N GLU A 108 -17.71 5.69 6.06
CA GLU A 108 -18.87 5.98 5.19
C GLU A 108 -18.44 6.63 3.87
N GLN A 109 -17.51 7.59 3.95
CA GLN A 109 -16.96 8.26 2.76
C GLN A 109 -16.23 7.28 1.85
N LEU A 110 -15.43 6.35 2.40
CA LEU A 110 -14.75 5.32 1.63
C LEU A 110 -15.74 4.41 0.90
N ILE A 111 -16.77 3.93 1.61
CA ILE A 111 -17.80 3.07 1.02
C ILE A 111 -18.50 3.78 -0.12
N GLN A 112 -18.91 5.03 0.09
CA GLN A 112 -19.57 5.83 -0.94
C GLN A 112 -18.68 5.97 -2.19
N ARG A 113 -17.41 6.35 -2.04
CA ARG A 113 -16.48 6.53 -3.17
C ARG A 113 -16.21 5.24 -3.93
N VAL A 114 -16.13 4.10 -3.22
CA VAL A 114 -15.98 2.79 -3.86
C VAL A 114 -17.22 2.44 -4.67
N VAL A 115 -18.41 2.59 -4.09
CA VAL A 115 -19.68 2.29 -4.78
C VAL A 115 -19.84 3.18 -6.01
N GLU A 116 -19.64 4.49 -5.88
CA GLU A 116 -19.71 5.44 -7.00
C GLU A 116 -18.74 5.10 -8.13
N HIS A 117 -17.49 4.75 -7.80
CA HIS A 117 -16.51 4.36 -8.81
C HIS A 117 -16.96 3.09 -9.55
N LEU A 118 -17.38 2.06 -8.82
CA LEU A 118 -17.79 0.78 -9.43
C LEU A 118 -19.06 0.92 -10.27
N THR A 119 -20.02 1.77 -9.88
CA THR A 119 -21.24 2.01 -10.64
C THR A 119 -21.01 2.93 -11.84
N SER A 120 -20.07 3.88 -11.78
CA SER A 120 -19.75 4.77 -12.91
C SER A 120 -18.96 4.09 -14.04
N VAL A 121 -18.18 3.05 -13.71
CA VAL A 121 -17.37 2.29 -14.68
C VAL A 121 -18.19 1.19 -15.35
N SER A 122 -19.27 0.76 -14.72
CA SER A 122 -20.24 -0.17 -15.28
C SER A 122 -21.21 0.63 -16.14
N GLY A 123 -21.10 0.56 -17.47
CA GLY A 123 -22.11 1.11 -18.39
C GLY A 123 -23.44 0.33 -18.34
N LEU A 124 -24.05 0.24 -17.16
CA LEU A 124 -25.42 -0.23 -16.92
C LEU A 124 -26.32 0.94 -16.55
#